data_AF-A0A7R8ZLQ9-F1
#
_entry.id   AF-A0A7R8ZLQ9-F1
#
_cell.length_a   1.000
_cell.length_b   1.000
_cell.length_c   1.000
_cell.angle_alpha   90.00
_cell.angle_beta   90.00
_cell.angle_gamma   90.00
#
_symmetry.space_group_name_H-M   'P 1'
#
loop_
_entity.id
_entity.type
_entity.pdbx_description
1 polymer ?
#
loop_
_entity_poly.entity_id
_entity_poly.type
_entity_poly.pdbx_seq_one_letter_code
_entity_poly.pdbx_strand_id
1 'polypeptide(L)'
;MVVAPWSVVRRLSRWKASEEEGRWVVNRESRLVGVVSRRNGRVIEGDTELGASSVFNVTAVLPVLESLDFAQEIRGKTSGTVAQPQLTFSHWEVLDEDPFWQPCTEEEVMLWGEKSDTGNRAMEYINTVRKRKGLPVREKVVERAEKQRTLSKTKR
;
A
#
# COMPACT_ATOMS: atom_id res chain seq x y z
N MET A 1 43.41 28.26 -3.03
CA MET A 1 42.67 29.53 -3.13
C MET A 1 41.97 29.54 -4.49
N VAL A 2 40.70 29.98 -4.51
CA VAL A 2 39.81 30.14 -5.68
C VAL A 2 39.18 28.82 -6.19
N VAL A 3 37.87 28.59 -6.36
CA VAL A 3 36.59 29.26 -6.06
C VAL A 3 35.54 28.12 -6.13
N ALA A 4 34.56 28.09 -5.22
CA ALA A 4 33.29 27.38 -5.46
C ALA A 4 32.26 28.40 -5.98
N PRO A 5 31.29 27.95 -6.80
CA PRO A 5 29.93 28.16 -6.35
C PRO A 5 29.01 26.96 -6.59
N TRP A 6 28.19 26.69 -5.58
CA TRP A 6 26.99 25.87 -5.62
C TRP A 6 26.14 26.18 -6.85
N SER A 7 25.78 25.15 -7.62
CA SER A 7 24.69 25.23 -8.60
C SER A 7 23.43 24.60 -8.00
N VAL A 8 22.53 25.47 -7.54
CA VAL A 8 21.13 25.14 -7.25
C VAL A 8 20.41 25.01 -8.59
N VAL A 9 20.07 23.79 -8.99
CA VAL A 9 19.10 23.57 -10.06
C VAL A 9 17.71 23.53 -9.43
N ARG A 10 17.11 24.71 -9.24
CA ARG A 10 15.66 24.85 -9.23
C ARG A 10 15.21 25.00 -10.68
N ARG A 11 14.63 23.95 -11.24
CA ARG A 11 13.66 24.10 -12.33
C ARG A 11 12.30 23.66 -11.79
N LEU A 12 11.66 24.60 -11.08
CA LEU A 12 10.22 24.56 -10.91
C LEU A 12 9.60 24.60 -12.30
N SER A 13 9.04 23.49 -12.75
CA SER A 13 8.03 23.52 -13.81
C SER A 13 6.89 24.37 -13.26
N ARG A 14 6.81 25.57 -13.80
CA ARG A 14 5.72 26.54 -13.71
C ARG A 14 4.37 25.84 -13.72
N TRP A 15 3.78 25.64 -12.55
CA TRP A 15 2.37 25.33 -12.40
C TRP A 15 1.60 26.62 -12.77
N LYS A 16 0.87 26.61 -13.89
CA LYS A 16 -0.22 27.57 -14.07
C LYS A 16 -1.38 27.06 -13.23
N ALA A 17 -1.46 27.53 -11.99
CA ALA A 17 -2.75 27.57 -11.31
C ALA A 17 -3.61 28.57 -12.08
N SER A 18 -4.66 28.08 -12.77
CA SER A 18 -5.72 28.95 -13.27
C SER A 18 -6.57 29.34 -12.06
N GLU A 19 -6.50 30.62 -11.73
CA GLU A 19 -7.22 31.29 -10.67
C GLU A 19 -8.65 31.58 -11.16
N GLU A 20 -9.52 30.57 -11.14
CA GLU A 20 -10.96 30.81 -11.24
C GLU A 20 -11.66 30.12 -10.05
N GLU A 21 -12.08 30.96 -9.11
CA GLU A 21 -13.06 30.70 -8.05
C GLU A 21 -12.75 29.58 -7.05
N GLY A 22 -11.86 29.87 -6.08
CA GLY A 22 -12.09 29.70 -4.63
C GLY A 22 -12.54 28.34 -4.06
N ARG A 23 -12.66 27.30 -4.87
CA ARG A 23 -12.95 25.93 -4.48
C ARG A 23 -11.68 25.15 -4.75
N TRP A 24 -11.17 24.52 -3.70
CA TRP A 24 -10.19 23.45 -3.82
C TRP A 24 -10.78 22.36 -4.73
N VAL A 25 -10.58 22.47 -6.04
CA VAL A 25 -10.73 21.33 -6.95
C VAL A 25 -9.55 20.43 -6.63
N VAL A 26 -9.68 19.68 -5.54
CA VAL A 26 -8.77 18.59 -5.21
C VAL A 26 -8.75 17.72 -6.45
N ASN A 27 -7.64 17.79 -7.20
CA ASN A 27 -7.48 17.14 -8.49
C ASN A 27 -8.01 15.68 -8.39
N ARG A 28 -8.99 15.31 -9.21
CA ARG A 28 -9.66 14.00 -9.13
C ARG A 28 -8.66 12.85 -9.27
N GLU A 29 -7.59 13.09 -10.04
CA GLU A 29 -6.46 12.20 -10.23
C GLU A 29 -5.79 11.84 -8.89
N SER A 30 -5.59 12.81 -8.00
CA SER A 30 -4.91 12.57 -6.71
C SER A 30 -5.71 11.65 -5.79
N ARG A 31 -7.05 11.66 -5.91
CA ARG A 31 -7.92 10.78 -5.14
C ARG A 31 -7.84 9.34 -5.63
N LEU A 32 -7.83 9.12 -6.95
CA LEU A 32 -7.71 7.79 -7.55
C LEU A 32 -6.35 7.18 -7.26
N VAL A 33 -5.27 7.93 -7.52
CA VAL A 33 -3.90 7.50 -7.19
C VAL A 33 -3.77 7.21 -5.70
N GLY A 34 -4.37 8.04 -4.84
CA GLY A 34 -4.39 7.81 -3.39
C GLY A 34 -5.17 6.57 -2.95
N VAL A 35 -6.18 6.10 -3.70
CA VAL A 35 -6.85 4.80 -3.42
C VAL A 35 -5.96 3.64 -3.87
N VAL A 36 -5.36 3.75 -5.05
CA VAL A 36 -4.45 2.72 -5.60
C VAL A 36 -3.21 2.55 -4.72
N SER A 37 -2.54 3.62 -4.34
CA SER A 37 -1.33 3.57 -3.50
C SER A 37 -1.59 3.04 -2.09
N ARG A 38 -2.79 3.30 -1.52
CA ARG A 38 -3.19 2.74 -0.22
C ARG A 38 -3.36 1.22 -0.24
N ARG A 39 -3.60 0.65 -1.42
CA ARG A 39 -3.73 -0.80 -1.66
C ARG A 39 -2.48 -1.38 -2.34
N ASN A 40 -1.35 -0.72 -2.12
CA ASN A 40 -0.04 -1.08 -2.67
C ASN A 40 -0.02 -1.28 -4.19
N GLY A 41 -0.92 -0.58 -4.90
CA GLY A 41 -0.94 -0.57 -6.35
C GLY A 41 0.04 0.45 -6.92
N ARG A 42 0.57 0.14 -8.11
CA ARG A 42 1.47 0.98 -8.89
C ARG A 42 0.73 1.46 -10.15
N VAL A 43 0.69 2.76 -10.34
CA VAL A 43 0.17 3.37 -11.58
C VAL A 43 1.23 3.21 -12.66
N ILE A 44 0.84 2.63 -13.81
CA ILE A 44 1.72 2.45 -14.97
C ILE A 44 1.59 3.66 -15.90
N GLU A 45 0.35 4.04 -16.20
CA GLU A 45 0.03 5.08 -17.16
C GLU A 45 -1.19 5.86 -16.67
N GLY A 46 -1.13 7.18 -16.80
CA GLY A 46 -2.25 8.07 -16.54
C GLY A 46 -2.44 8.93 -17.77
N ASP A 47 -3.36 8.54 -18.63
CA ASP A 47 -3.68 9.31 -19.82
C ASP A 47 -4.69 10.40 -19.44
N THR A 48 -4.17 11.61 -19.29
CA THR A 48 -4.99 12.81 -19.44
C THR A 48 -5.13 13.04 -20.94
N GLU A 49 -6.16 12.45 -21.56
CA GLU A 49 -6.55 12.88 -22.91
C GLU A 49 -6.91 14.38 -22.81
N LEU A 50 -5.97 15.23 -23.21
CA LEU A 50 -6.16 16.66 -23.46
C LEU A 50 -6.98 16.79 -24.75
N GLY A 51 -8.24 16.38 -24.69
CA GLY A 51 -9.24 16.50 -25.73
C GLY A 51 -10.56 16.97 -25.14
N ALA A 52 -11.51 17.37 -25.99
CA ALA A 52 -12.81 17.91 -25.59
C ALA A 52 -13.71 16.95 -24.76
N SER A 53 -13.24 15.73 -24.47
CA SER A 53 -13.91 14.74 -23.65
C SER A 53 -13.36 14.77 -22.23
N SER A 54 -14.24 14.96 -21.24
CA SER A 54 -13.88 15.03 -19.81
C SER A 54 -13.58 13.67 -19.17
N VAL A 55 -13.08 12.70 -19.94
CA VAL A 55 -12.84 11.31 -19.50
C VAL A 55 -11.36 11.14 -19.23
N PHE A 56 -11.04 10.49 -18.11
CA PHE A 56 -9.67 10.24 -17.67
C PHE A 56 -9.48 8.75 -17.45
N ASN A 57 -8.44 8.19 -18.07
CA ASN A 57 -8.13 6.77 -17.98
C ASN A 57 -6.84 6.57 -17.19
N VAL A 58 -6.88 5.69 -16.19
CA VAL A 58 -5.70 5.30 -15.40
C VAL A 58 -5.49 3.81 -15.53
N THR A 59 -4.30 3.44 -15.95
CA THR A 59 -3.86 2.05 -15.97
C THR A 59 -2.94 1.83 -14.77
N ALA A 60 -3.36 0.96 -13.86
CA ALA A 60 -2.61 0.61 -12.66
C ALA A 60 -2.62 -0.90 -12.44
N VAL A 61 -1.55 -1.39 -11.83
CA VAL A 61 -1.45 -2.76 -11.34
C VAL A 61 -1.66 -2.74 -9.83
N LEU A 62 -2.47 -3.66 -9.35
CA LEU A 62 -2.70 -3.85 -7.92
C LEU A 62 -2.67 -5.34 -7.56
N PRO A 63 -2.23 -5.70 -6.35
CA PRO A 63 -2.32 -7.08 -5.87
C PRO A 63 -3.78 -7.56 -5.84
N VAL A 64 -4.03 -8.80 -6.29
CA VAL A 64 -5.38 -9.38 -6.34
C VAL A 64 -6.04 -9.42 -4.96
N LEU A 65 -5.28 -9.77 -3.92
CA LEU A 65 -5.76 -9.80 -2.54
C LEU A 65 -6.22 -8.43 -2.05
N GLU A 66 -5.56 -7.35 -2.49
CA GLU A 66 -5.92 -5.98 -2.14
C GLU A 66 -6.88 -5.33 -3.13
N SER A 67 -7.28 -6.04 -4.19
CA SER A 67 -8.30 -5.57 -5.14
C SER A 67 -9.74 -5.78 -4.67
N LEU A 68 -9.93 -6.57 -3.61
CA LEU A 68 -11.25 -6.83 -3.03
C LEU A 68 -11.90 -5.53 -2.54
N ASP A 69 -13.14 -5.27 -2.95
CA ASP A 69 -13.87 -4.02 -2.66
C ASP A 69 -13.28 -2.73 -3.24
N PHE A 70 -12.23 -2.81 -4.07
CA PHE A 70 -11.64 -1.64 -4.72
C PHE A 70 -12.67 -0.85 -5.53
N ALA A 71 -13.55 -1.56 -6.24
CA ALA A 71 -14.60 -0.94 -7.05
C ALA A 71 -15.61 -0.14 -6.20
N GLN A 72 -15.91 -0.60 -4.98
CA GLN A 72 -16.80 0.11 -4.07
C GLN A 72 -16.10 1.34 -3.49
N GLU A 73 -14.82 1.21 -3.11
CA GLU A 73 -14.05 2.31 -2.55
C GLU A 73 -13.88 3.46 -3.56
N ILE A 74 -13.54 3.17 -4.81
CA ILE A 74 -13.41 4.19 -5.86
C ILE A 74 -14.74 4.90 -6.09
N ARG A 75 -15.85 4.16 -6.19
CA ARG A 75 -17.19 4.76 -6.37
C ARG A 75 -17.56 5.67 -5.20
N GLY A 76 -17.25 5.26 -3.97
CA GLY A 76 -17.48 6.08 -2.77
C GLY A 76 -16.62 7.35 -2.73
N LYS A 77 -15.35 7.27 -3.11
CA LYS A 77 -14.42 8.42 -3.12
C LYS A 77 -14.67 9.41 -4.26
N THR A 78 -15.33 8.97 -5.33
CA THR A 78 -15.60 9.79 -6.53
C THR A 78 -17.02 10.41 -6.52
N SER A 79 -17.71 10.39 -5.36
CA SER A 79 -19.04 11.00 -5.17
C SER A 79 -20.05 10.67 -6.28
N GLY A 80 -20.05 9.43 -6.78
CA GLY A 80 -20.98 8.97 -7.81
C GLY A 80 -20.75 9.51 -9.23
N THR A 81 -19.69 10.29 -9.47
CA THR A 81 -19.26 10.62 -10.84
C THR A 81 -18.58 9.40 -11.45
N VAL A 82 -18.82 9.15 -12.75
CA VAL A 82 -18.60 7.93 -13.56
C VAL A 82 -17.17 7.35 -13.51
N ALA A 83 -16.71 6.91 -12.34
CA ALA A 83 -15.55 6.05 -12.21
C ALA A 83 -16.04 4.61 -12.31
N GLN A 84 -15.83 3.99 -13.47
CA GLN A 84 -16.10 2.59 -13.73
C GLN A 84 -14.77 1.83 -13.73
N PRO A 85 -14.32 1.30 -12.58
CA PRO A 85 -13.10 0.52 -12.54
C PRO A 85 -13.31 -0.80 -13.30
N GLN A 86 -12.40 -1.10 -14.23
CA GLN A 86 -12.31 -2.39 -14.89
C GLN A 86 -11.13 -3.16 -14.29
N LEU A 87 -11.41 -4.33 -13.73
CA LEU A 87 -10.40 -5.21 -13.15
C LEU A 87 -10.17 -6.38 -14.11
N THR A 88 -9.01 -6.37 -14.76
CA THR A 88 -8.56 -7.41 -15.68
C THR A 88 -7.27 -8.02 -15.15
N PHE A 89 -7.18 -9.34 -15.13
CA PHE A 89 -5.95 -10.02 -14.75
C PHE A 89 -4.86 -9.76 -15.79
N SER A 90 -3.66 -9.38 -15.34
CA SER A 90 -2.50 -9.13 -16.21
C SER A 90 -1.43 -10.22 -16.07
N HIS A 91 -0.87 -10.38 -14.88
CA HIS A 91 0.25 -11.31 -14.62
C HIS A 91 0.42 -11.57 -13.11
N TRP A 92 1.42 -12.40 -12.78
CA TRP A 92 1.92 -12.60 -11.43
C TRP A 92 3.23 -11.82 -11.25
N GLU A 93 3.35 -11.09 -10.16
CA GLU A 93 4.55 -10.35 -9.76
C GLU A 93 5.05 -10.91 -8.43
N VAL A 94 6.37 -10.99 -8.25
CA VAL A 94 6.98 -11.40 -6.99
C VAL A 94 6.97 -10.21 -6.04
N LEU A 95 6.55 -10.41 -4.79
CA LEU A 95 6.65 -9.39 -3.76
C LEU A 95 8.09 -9.34 -3.24
N ASP A 96 8.65 -8.14 -3.14
CA ASP A 96 9.99 -7.88 -2.58
C ASP A 96 10.04 -7.97 -1.04
N GLU A 97 9.18 -8.80 -0.45
CA GLU A 97 9.08 -9.02 1.00
C GLU A 97 9.31 -10.50 1.31
N ASP A 98 10.29 -10.80 2.17
CA ASP A 98 10.47 -12.16 2.68
C ASP A 98 9.39 -12.48 3.72
N PRO A 99 8.48 -13.45 3.47
CA PRO A 99 7.42 -13.80 4.40
C PRO A 99 7.89 -14.36 5.75
N PHE A 100 9.14 -14.81 5.87
CA PHE A 100 9.68 -15.38 7.11
C PHE A 100 10.70 -14.48 7.80
N TRP A 101 10.80 -13.22 7.38
CA TRP A 101 11.75 -12.28 7.97
C TRP A 101 11.47 -12.06 9.45
N GLN A 102 12.51 -12.23 10.27
CA GLN A 102 12.52 -11.96 11.70
C GLN A 102 13.87 -11.33 12.04
N PRO A 103 13.92 -10.22 12.81
CA PRO A 103 15.19 -9.64 13.24
C PRO A 103 15.94 -10.68 14.08
N CYS A 104 17.15 -11.02 13.66
CA CYS A 104 17.97 -12.04 14.30
C CYS A 104 19.20 -11.44 15.00
N THR A 105 19.63 -10.24 14.58
CA THR A 105 20.77 -9.54 15.16
C THR A 105 20.35 -8.42 16.12
N GLU A 106 21.19 -8.11 17.10
CA GLU A 106 20.95 -7.03 18.07
C GLU A 106 20.87 -5.66 17.36
N GLU A 107 21.64 -5.47 16.29
CA GLU A 107 21.60 -4.29 15.44
C GLU A 107 20.27 -4.14 14.69
N GLU A 108 19.74 -5.24 14.10
CA GLU A 108 18.42 -5.25 13.46
C GLU A 108 17.30 -4.96 14.46
N VAL A 109 17.38 -5.51 15.67
CA VAL A 109 16.39 -5.27 16.73
C VAL A 109 16.40 -3.81 17.17
N MET A 110 17.58 -3.17 17.26
CA MET A 110 17.66 -1.74 17.57
C MET A 110 17.07 -0.86 16.46
N LEU A 111 17.18 -1.27 15.19
CA LEU A 111 16.70 -0.49 14.04
C LEU A 111 15.20 -0.66 13.77
N TRP A 112 14.72 -1.91 13.78
CA TRP A 112 13.34 -2.26 13.40
C TRP A 112 12.44 -2.61 14.60
N GLY A 113 12.99 -2.62 15.81
CA GLY A 113 12.28 -3.04 17.04
C GLY A 113 12.21 -4.55 17.21
N GLU A 114 11.84 -5.00 18.41
CA GLU A 114 11.64 -6.43 18.73
C GLU A 114 10.44 -7.03 17.98
N LYS A 115 9.46 -6.19 17.63
CA LYS A 115 8.35 -6.49 16.74
C LYS A 115 8.40 -5.46 15.63
N SER A 116 8.53 -5.91 14.38
CA SER A 116 8.29 -5.04 13.24
C SER A 116 6.92 -4.39 13.41
N ASP A 117 6.87 -3.08 13.64
CA ASP A 117 5.61 -2.33 13.79
C ASP A 117 4.74 -2.42 12.53
N THR A 118 5.35 -2.78 11.40
CA THR A 118 4.66 -3.05 10.14
C THR A 118 4.49 -4.56 9.95
N GLY A 119 3.24 -5.02 9.85
CA GLY A 119 2.93 -6.43 9.57
C GLY A 119 3.44 -6.85 8.19
N ASN A 120 4.04 -8.04 8.12
CA ASN A 120 4.54 -8.62 6.88
C ASN A 120 3.36 -9.12 6.01
N ARG A 121 3.13 -8.47 4.87
CA ARG A 121 1.99 -8.76 3.99
C ARG A 121 2.12 -10.11 3.31
N ALA A 122 3.34 -10.46 2.88
CA ALA A 122 3.62 -11.77 2.31
C ALA A 122 3.27 -12.89 3.31
N MET A 123 3.59 -12.70 4.60
CA MET A 123 3.22 -13.67 5.65
C MET A 123 1.71 -13.75 5.87
N GLU A 124 1.00 -12.62 5.85
CA GLU A 124 -0.46 -12.60 5.95
C GLU A 124 -1.12 -13.37 4.79
N TYR A 125 -0.65 -13.17 3.56
CA TYR A 125 -1.15 -13.88 2.38
C TYR A 125 -0.95 -15.40 2.51
N ILE A 126 0.22 -15.83 2.98
CA ILE A 126 0.49 -17.25 3.23
C ILE A 126 -0.43 -17.80 4.32
N ASN A 127 -0.61 -17.06 5.42
CA ASN A 127 -1.42 -17.49 6.55
C ASN A 127 -2.90 -17.63 6.19
N THR A 128 -3.47 -16.69 5.42
CA THR A 128 -4.87 -16.79 4.96
C THR A 128 -5.11 -18.05 4.11
N VAL A 129 -4.20 -18.36 3.19
CA VAL A 129 -4.28 -19.57 2.36
C VAL A 129 -4.11 -20.83 3.22
N ARG A 130 -3.13 -20.86 4.14
CA ARG A 130 -2.89 -22.02 5.01
C ARG A 130 -4.06 -22.29 5.94
N LYS A 131 -4.64 -21.26 6.57
CA LYS A 131 -5.85 -21.37 7.41
C LYS A 131 -7.01 -22.00 6.64
N ARG A 132 -7.29 -21.50 5.42
CA ARG A 132 -8.35 -22.04 4.57
C ARG A 132 -8.08 -23.49 4.13
N LYS A 133 -6.83 -23.86 3.92
CA LYS A 133 -6.41 -25.23 3.54
C LYS A 133 -6.26 -26.17 4.73
N GLY A 134 -6.41 -25.69 5.97
CA GLY A 134 -6.18 -26.48 7.18
C GLY A 134 -4.71 -26.84 7.42
N LEU A 135 -3.78 -26.11 6.80
CA LEU A 135 -2.34 -26.32 6.99
C LEU A 135 -1.87 -25.63 8.28
N PRO A 136 -0.85 -26.17 8.96
CA PRO A 136 -0.32 -25.55 10.16
C PRO A 136 0.26 -24.18 9.83
N VAL A 137 -0.12 -23.19 10.63
CA VAL A 137 0.41 -21.83 10.59
C VAL A 137 1.40 -21.66 11.75
N ARG A 138 2.55 -21.01 11.51
CA ARG A 138 3.55 -20.68 12.54
C ARG A 138 3.10 -19.53 13.44
N GLU A 139 1.82 -19.49 13.78
CA GLU A 139 1.29 -18.54 14.75
C GLU A 139 1.66 -19.08 16.14
N LYS A 140 2.22 -18.24 17.01
CA LYS A 140 2.57 -18.63 18.37
C LYS A 140 1.29 -18.75 19.20
N VAL A 141 0.52 -19.82 19.00
CA VAL A 141 -0.77 -20.07 19.68
C VAL A 141 -0.59 -20.18 21.20
N VAL A 142 0.59 -20.63 21.64
CA VAL A 142 0.95 -20.73 23.06
C VAL A 142 2.37 -20.22 23.26
N GLU A 143 2.55 -19.16 24.06
CA GLU A 143 3.87 -18.60 24.33
C GLU A 143 4.79 -19.54 25.13
N ARG A 144 4.21 -20.33 26.05
CA ARG A 144 4.91 -21.31 26.90
C ARG A 144 4.04 -22.56 27.09
N ALA A 145 4.19 -23.55 26.21
CA ALA A 145 3.41 -24.80 26.24
C ALA A 145 3.55 -25.56 27.57
N GLU A 146 4.74 -25.54 28.15
CA GLU A 146 5.08 -26.20 29.42
C GLU A 146 4.32 -25.65 30.65
N LYS A 147 3.83 -24.40 30.60
CA LYS A 147 3.16 -23.74 31.73
C LYS A 147 1.64 -23.75 31.65
N GLN A 148 1.05 -24.44 30.67
CA GLN A 148 -0.41 -24.52 30.47
C GLN A 148 -1.16 -24.92 31.76
N ARG A 149 -0.61 -25.84 32.56
CA ARG A 149 -1.24 -26.33 33.82
C ARG A 149 -1.05 -25.39 35.02
N THR A 150 -0.07 -24.50 34.99
CA THR A 150 0.31 -23.65 36.13
C THR A 150 -0.01 -22.17 35.93
N LEU A 151 -0.26 -21.72 34.70
CA LEU A 151 -0.65 -20.34 34.35
C LEU A 151 -1.93 -19.86 35.06
N SER A 152 -2.88 -20.75 35.34
CA SER A 152 -4.16 -20.42 36.01
C SER A 152 -4.06 -20.32 37.53
N LYS A 153 -2.98 -20.84 38.15
CA LYS A 153 -2.83 -20.91 39.61
C LYS A 153 -2.22 -19.66 40.24
N THR A 154 -1.72 -18.74 39.43
CA THR A 154 -0.99 -17.55 39.90
C THR A 154 -1.49 -16.30 39.19
N LYS A 155 -2.81 -16.05 39.24
CA LYS A 155 -3.36 -14.71 39.06
C LYS A 155 -3.83 -14.25 40.45
N ARG A 156 -2.95 -13.57 41.17
CA ARG A 156 -3.29 -12.75 42.35
C ARG A 156 -3.15 -11.29 41.95
#